data_AF-A0A965PAJ4-F1
#
_entry.id   AF-A0A965PAJ4-F1
#
_cell.length_a   1.000
_cell.length_b   1.000
_cell.length_c   1.000
_cell.angle_alpha   90.00
_cell.angle_beta   90.00
_cell.angle_gamma   90.00
#
_symmetry.space_group_name_H-M   'P 1'
#
loop_
_entity.id
_entity.type
_entity.pdbx_description
1 polymer ?
#
loop_
_entity_poly.entity_id
_entity_poly.type
_entity_poly.pdbx_seq_one_letter_code
_entity_poly.pdbx_strand_id
1 'polypeptide(L)'
;MGLIMETKIYLMYGIDTAMHLLRPGAKWEISNTMITRWEDPRPCPTWEELQDTMEKIKAFEDSIDTILLPEQIEQITGFKKMVEAA
;
A
#
# COMPACT_ATOMS: atom_id res chain seq x y z
N MET A 1 22.14 -3.15 22.92
CA MET A 1 20.80 -3.59 22.48
C MET A 1 20.60 -3.02 21.09
N GLY A 2 21.04 -3.73 20.05
CA GLY A 2 20.90 -3.26 18.68
C GLY A 2 19.43 -3.36 18.30
N LEU A 3 18.80 -2.23 18.01
CA LEU A 3 17.48 -2.20 17.37
C LEU A 3 17.65 -2.87 16.01
N ILE A 4 17.34 -4.16 15.92
CA ILE A 4 16.91 -4.73 14.66
C ILE A 4 15.59 -4.00 14.34
N MET A 5 15.66 -2.90 13.59
CA MET A 5 14.51 -2.46 12.83
C MET A 5 14.29 -3.58 11.82
N GLU A 6 13.55 -4.61 12.22
CA GLU A 6 12.98 -5.57 11.31
C GLU A 6 12.15 -4.74 10.34
N THR A 7 12.71 -4.47 9.16
CA THR A 7 12.07 -3.67 8.13
C THR A 7 10.86 -4.46 7.66
N LYS A 8 9.75 -4.31 8.38
CA LYS A 8 8.50 -5.01 8.13
C LYS A 8 8.09 -4.69 6.71
N ILE A 9 7.97 -5.74 5.91
CA ILE A 9 7.57 -5.60 4.52
C ILE A 9 6.05 -5.44 4.54
N TYR A 10 5.58 -4.22 4.31
CA TYR A 10 4.16 -3.94 4.17
C TYR A 10 3.72 -4.41 2.78
N LEU A 11 2.85 -5.42 2.78
CA LEU A 11 2.31 -6.04 1.57
C LEU A 11 1.07 -5.32 1.08
N MET A 12 0.27 -4.78 2.01
CA MET A 12 -1.03 -4.18 1.72
C MET A 12 -1.00 -2.66 1.79
N TYR A 13 0.03 -2.05 2.38
CA TYR A 13 0.15 -0.60 2.47
C TYR A 13 0.38 0.07 1.11
N GLY A 14 -0.67 0.68 0.56
CA GLY A 14 -0.58 1.42 -0.70
C GLY A 14 -1.87 2.16 -1.05
N ILE A 15 -1.76 3.13 -1.97
CA ILE A 15 -2.91 3.91 -2.47
C ILE A 15 -3.87 3.00 -3.24
N ASP A 16 -3.35 2.04 -4.00
CA ASP A 16 -4.15 1.01 -4.69
C ASP A 16 -5.04 0.24 -3.72
N THR A 17 -4.45 -0.38 -2.70
CA THR A 17 -5.19 -1.10 -1.67
C THR A 17 -6.21 -0.21 -0.97
N ALA A 18 -5.81 1.01 -0.58
CA ALA A 18 -6.72 1.95 0.06
C ALA A 18 -7.91 2.28 -0.83
N MET A 19 -7.67 2.49 -2.13
CA MET A 19 -8.74 2.75 -3.09
C MET A 19 -9.62 1.52 -3.31
N HIS A 20 -9.04 0.33 -3.36
CA HIS A 20 -9.78 -0.92 -3.49
C HIS A 20 -10.70 -1.15 -2.28
N LEU A 21 -10.24 -0.81 -1.07
CA LEU A 21 -11.06 -0.89 0.15
C LEU A 21 -12.18 0.16 0.18
N LEU A 22 -11.88 1.41 -0.21
CA LEU A 22 -12.87 2.48 -0.19
C LEU A 22 -13.91 2.33 -1.31
N ARG A 23 -13.46 2.05 -2.53
CA ARG A 23 -14.28 2.04 -3.75
C ARG A 23 -13.87 0.85 -4.63
N PRO A 24 -14.22 -0.38 -4.22
CA PRO A 24 -13.90 -1.57 -5.00
C PRO A 24 -14.54 -1.46 -6.39
N GLY A 25 -13.75 -1.76 -7.42
CA GLY A 25 -14.18 -1.72 -8.83
C GLY A 25 -14.24 -0.32 -9.47
N ALA A 26 -13.93 0.75 -8.72
CA ALA A 26 -13.79 2.07 -9.32
C ALA A 26 -12.60 2.13 -10.27
N LYS A 27 -12.76 2.79 -11.41
CA LYS A 27 -11.65 3.14 -12.30
C LYS A 27 -11.20 4.56 -11.97
N TRP A 28 -9.93 4.70 -11.64
CA TRP A 28 -9.38 5.98 -11.19
C TRP A 28 -7.93 6.11 -11.63
N GLU A 29 -7.49 7.35 -11.76
CA GLU A 29 -6.09 7.69 -11.97
C GLU A 29 -5.71 8.77 -10.95
N ILE A 30 -4.54 8.60 -10.32
CA ILE A 30 -3.98 9.58 -9.40
C ILE A 30 -2.66 10.10 -9.96
N SER A 31 -2.43 11.40 -9.78
CA SER A 31 -1.14 12.03 -10.04
C SER A 31 -0.68 12.72 -8.76
N ASN A 32 0.42 12.23 -8.18
CA ASN A 32 0.91 12.60 -6.85
C ASN A 32 -0.16 12.36 -5.77
N THR A 33 -0.89 13.42 -5.41
CA THR A 33 -1.90 13.43 -4.34
C THR A 33 -3.28 13.85 -4.84
N MET A 34 -3.44 14.02 -6.15
CA MET A 34 -4.69 14.47 -6.77
C MET A 34 -5.24 13.43 -7.72
N ILE A 35 -6.51 13.06 -7.53
CA ILE A 35 -7.22 12.14 -8.43
C ILE A 35 -7.58 12.92 -9.70
N THR A 36 -6.95 12.55 -10.82
CA THR A 36 -7.09 13.23 -12.11
C THR A 36 -8.18 12.62 -12.98
N ARG A 37 -8.51 11.35 -12.77
CA ARG A 37 -9.61 10.66 -13.45
C ARG A 37 -10.42 9.84 -12.46
N TRP A 38 -11.75 9.93 -12.59
CA TRP A 38 -12.70 9.20 -11.76
C TRP A 38 -13.84 8.68 -12.64
N GLU A 39 -13.94 7.36 -12.77
CA GLU A 39 -14.94 6.66 -13.56
C GLU A 39 -15.76 5.75 -12.64
N ASP A 40 -16.45 6.36 -11.68
CA ASP A 40 -17.37 5.68 -10.77
C ASP A 40 -18.55 6.60 -10.40
N PRO A 41 -19.79 6.09 -10.30
CA PRO A 41 -20.95 6.90 -9.92
C PRO A 41 -20.93 7.35 -8.46
N ARG A 42 -20.11 6.73 -7.59
CA ARG A 42 -19.95 7.12 -6.19
C ARG A 42 -19.08 8.37 -6.08
N PRO A 43 -19.21 9.16 -4.99
CA PRO A 43 -18.30 10.27 -4.75
C PRO A 43 -16.85 9.78 -4.65
N CYS A 44 -15.98 10.53 -5.31
CA CYS A 44 -14.53 10.38 -5.25
C CYS A 44 -14.06 10.54 -3.79
N PRO A 45 -13.26 9.60 -3.25
CA PRO A 45 -12.74 9.74 -1.89
C PRO A 45 -11.76 10.90 -1.81
N THR A 46 -11.70 11.52 -0.66
CA THR A 46 -10.74 12.58 -0.37
C THR A 46 -9.34 12.01 -0.10
N TRP A 47 -8.31 12.84 -0.25
CA TRP A 47 -6.94 12.44 0.09
C TRP A 47 -6.80 12.05 1.57
N GLU A 48 -7.51 12.75 2.46
CA GLU A 48 -7.53 12.44 3.89
C GLU A 48 -8.13 11.05 4.16
N GLU A 49 -9.23 10.67 3.49
CA GLU A 49 -9.80 9.32 3.62
C GLU A 49 -8.84 8.23 3.12
N LEU A 50 -8.07 8.51 2.06
CA LEU A 50 -7.04 7.59 1.58
C LEU A 50 -5.93 7.42 2.60
N GLN A 51 -5.42 8.52 3.17
CA GLN A 51 -4.39 8.48 4.19
C GLN A 51 -4.86 7.74 5.44
N ASP A 52 -6.06 8.03 5.94
CA ASP A 52 -6.64 7.35 7.10
C ASP A 52 -6.81 5.85 6.84
N THR A 53 -7.23 5.46 5.64
CA THR A 53 -7.31 4.04 5.24
C THR A 53 -5.93 3.40 5.19
N MET A 54 -4.92 4.09 4.64
CA MET A 54 -3.54 3.61 4.62
C MET A 54 -2.97 3.44 6.04
N GLU A 55 -3.23 4.38 6.95
CA GLU A 55 -2.81 4.28 8.35
C GLU A 55 -3.47 3.09 9.06
N LYS A 56 -4.76 2.83 8.79
CA LYS A 56 -5.45 1.64 9.30
C LYS A 56 -4.85 0.35 8.78
N ILE A 57 -4.54 0.27 7.48
CA ILE A 57 -3.85 -0.90 6.90
C ILE A 57 -2.49 -1.10 7.56
N LYS A 58 -1.74 -0.01 7.74
CA LYS A 58 -0.43 -0.05 8.40
C LYS A 58 -0.54 -0.57 9.82
N ALA A 59 -1.49 -0.08 10.61
CA ALA A 59 -1.72 -0.53 11.98
C ALA A 59 -2.18 -2.00 12.03
N PHE A 60 -2.99 -2.43 11.07
CA PHE A 60 -3.40 -3.83 10.92
C PHE A 60 -2.20 -4.73 10.62
N GLU A 61 -1.38 -4.38 9.62
CA GLU A 61 -0.16 -5.13 9.33
C GLU A 61 0.80 -5.12 10.52
N ASP A 62 0.97 -3.97 11.20
CA ASP A 62 1.80 -3.84 12.39
C ASP A 62 1.36 -4.78 13.51
N SER A 63 0.04 -4.94 13.71
CA SER A 63 -0.55 -5.82 14.72
C SER A 63 -0.36 -7.33 14.45
N ILE A 64 0.05 -7.71 13.23
CA ILE A 64 0.26 -9.11 12.85
C ILE A 64 1.74 -9.45 12.90
N ASP A 65 2.11 -10.53 13.59
CA ASP A 65 3.47 -11.08 13.61
C ASP A 65 3.77 -11.85 12.32
N THR A 66 3.81 -11.12 11.20
CA THR A 66 4.06 -11.70 9.88
C THR A 66 5.52 -12.11 9.76
N ILE A 67 5.78 -13.41 9.84
CA ILE A 67 7.10 -14.00 9.60
C ILE A 67 7.14 -14.48 8.14
N LEU A 68 8.02 -13.87 7.34
CA LEU A 68 8.21 -14.23 5.93
C LEU A 68 9.37 -15.20 5.76
N LEU A 69 9.20 -16.17 4.86
CA LEU A 69 10.31 -17.00 4.41
C LEU A 69 11.30 -16.17 3.56
N PRO A 70 12.60 -16.49 3.58
CA PRO A 70 13.60 -15.78 2.79
C PRO A 70 13.26 -15.75 1.30
N GLU A 71 12.72 -16.83 0.75
CA GLU A 71 12.28 -16.91 -0.66
C GLU A 71 11.15 -15.90 -0.97
N GLN A 72 10.23 -15.69 -0.02
CA GLN A 72 9.15 -14.70 -0.17
C GLN A 72 9.71 -13.28 -0.12
N ILE A 73 10.65 -13.02 0.79
CA ILE A 73 11.35 -11.73 0.86
C ILE A 73 12.08 -11.45 -0.46
N GLU A 74 12.75 -12.43 -1.06
CA GLU A 74 13.42 -12.29 -2.35
C GLU A 74 12.45 -12.02 -3.51
N GLN A 75 11.27 -12.64 -3.52
CA GLN A 75 10.24 -12.35 -4.53
C GLN A 75 9.71 -10.92 -4.41
N ILE A 76 9.42 -10.47 -3.18
CA ILE A 76 8.85 -9.14 -2.92
C ILE A 76 9.91 -8.03 -3.18
N THR A 77 11.12 -8.22 -2.66
CA THR A 77 12.21 -7.23 -2.78
C THR A 77 12.96 -7.33 -4.10
N GLY A 78 12.97 -8.48 -4.76
CA GLY A 78 13.59 -8.68 -6.07
C GLY A 78 12.93 -7.84 -7.15
N PHE A 79 11.60 -7.69 -7.10
CA PHE A 79 10.89 -6.77 -7.97
C PHE A 79 11.34 -5.31 -7.73
N LYS A 80 11.47 -4.90 -6.47
CA LYS A 80 11.92 -3.56 -6.09
C LYS A 80 13.34 -3.25 -6.59
N LYS A 81 14.27 -4.20 -6.46
CA LYS A 81 15.64 -4.09 -6.97
C LYS A 81 15.71 -3.95 -8.49
N MET A 82 14.83 -4.62 -9.23
CA MET A 82 14.78 -4.49 -10.69
C MET A 82 14.25 -3.13 -11.15
N VAL A 83 13.33 -2.51 -10.39
CA VAL A 83 12.81 -1.16 -10.69
C VAL A 83 13.82 -0.07 -10.31
N GLU A 84 14.56 -0.22 -9.21
CA GLU A 84 15.59 0.76 -8.78
C GLU A 84 16.88 0.70 -9.62
N ALA A 85 17.14 -0.40 -10.34
CA ALA A 85 18.33 -0.59 -11.18
C ALA A 85 18.13 -0.22 -12.66
N ALA A 86 16.93 0.21 -13.06
CA ALA A 86 16.59 0.65 -14.42
C ALA A 86 16.55 2.18 -14.51
#